data_AF-A0A951LHJ7-F1
#
_entry.id   AF-A0A951LHJ7-F1
#
_cell.length_a   1.000
_cell.length_b   1.000
_cell.length_c   1.000
_cell.angle_alpha   90.00
_cell.angle_beta   90.00
_cell.angle_gamma   90.00
#
_symmetry.space_group_name_H-M   'P 1'
#
loop_
_entity.id
_entity.type
_entity.pdbx_description
1 polymer ?
#
loop_
_entity_poly.entity_id
_entity_poly.type
_entity_poly.pdbx_seq_one_letter_code
_entity_poly.pdbx_strand_id
1 'polypeptide(L)'
;MQTELLPPFAASPVPSFPDPSAQEHSSPTPQHICQARQRFNNFPIKKPDPTIHRELSHGWMLPILLRLDDWLWQRWDYWFRCCCGNGQLPTEPIPRIQFLGSPHPHTRKMLEASLNCIPNHRSWQTWGNWQYVNYLFDWLLFAFGHPGHQELPAEPSGCTGASDRLYQVVNIDALLLWPYDYWGDILGDNFYGRKQGFYATPHSICEVMTRMVFDEGKDHRTETMMDPCIGTGRFPLYASNYTLRLYGMDIDPVLCKASLVNGYLYAPWMVRPISWLDGDLHQISQMPGTEQSQDTRSPGAASEEVGSSPATNSDHTTPVEMDPPQATLADTTEVIESAAVSPMTVAARISDHMVETAPPQAHGYLADTEHDAQAQVTVTPILKRRRKQQVPHEGQGSLF
;
A
#
# COMPACT_ATOMS: atom_id res chain seq x y z
N MET A 1 5.94 -40.63 -47.51
CA MET A 1 7.26 -40.70 -46.83
C MET A 1 7.02 -40.36 -45.37
N GLN A 2 6.58 -41.37 -44.62
CA GLN A 2 7.36 -42.09 -43.60
C GLN A 2 7.58 -41.26 -42.33
N THR A 3 6.64 -41.50 -41.42
CA THR A 3 6.63 -41.21 -39.99
C THR A 3 7.73 -42.03 -39.31
N GLU A 4 8.72 -41.37 -38.70
CA GLU A 4 9.66 -42.05 -37.80
C GLU A 4 9.14 -42.01 -36.36
N LEU A 5 8.94 -43.21 -35.81
CA LEU A 5 8.60 -43.48 -34.42
C LEU A 5 9.89 -43.46 -33.58
N LEU A 6 9.88 -42.71 -32.49
CA LEU A 6 10.93 -42.72 -31.47
C LEU A 6 10.93 -44.05 -30.67
N PRO A 7 12.10 -44.54 -30.22
CA PRO A 7 12.23 -45.82 -29.52
C PRO A 7 11.77 -45.75 -28.05
N PRO A 8 11.42 -46.90 -27.43
CA PRO A 8 10.98 -46.96 -26.04
C PRO A 8 12.15 -46.80 -25.06
N PHE A 9 11.91 -46.00 -24.01
CA PHE A 9 12.86 -45.81 -22.91
C PHE A 9 13.03 -47.09 -22.10
N ALA A 10 14.28 -47.54 -21.94
CA ALA A 10 14.68 -48.59 -21.02
C ALA A 10 14.59 -48.09 -19.57
N ALA A 11 13.96 -48.89 -18.70
CA ALA A 11 13.85 -48.61 -17.27
C ALA A 11 15.23 -48.65 -16.59
N SER A 12 15.61 -47.54 -15.96
CA SER A 12 16.77 -47.46 -15.06
C SER A 12 16.35 -47.72 -13.61
N PRO A 13 17.24 -48.27 -12.76
CA PRO A 13 16.90 -48.74 -11.43
C PRO A 13 16.48 -47.61 -10.47
N VAL A 14 15.50 -47.92 -9.63
CA VAL A 14 14.94 -47.02 -8.61
C VAL A 14 16.01 -46.68 -7.56
N PRO A 15 16.39 -45.41 -7.39
CA PRO A 15 17.26 -45.02 -6.30
C PRO A 15 16.48 -45.03 -4.99
N SER A 16 17.10 -45.59 -3.94
CA SER A 16 16.61 -45.59 -2.57
C SER A 16 16.38 -44.17 -2.05
N PHE A 17 15.16 -43.90 -1.56
CA PHE A 17 14.77 -42.61 -0.98
C PHE A 17 15.42 -42.39 0.40
N PRO A 18 15.94 -41.19 0.69
CA PRO A 18 16.32 -40.82 2.05
C PRO A 18 15.11 -40.41 2.91
N ASP A 19 15.31 -40.54 4.22
CA ASP A 19 14.45 -40.28 5.38
C ASP A 19 13.62 -38.97 5.31
N PRO A 20 12.29 -38.95 5.59
CA PRO A 20 11.43 -37.78 5.35
C PRO A 20 11.39 -36.74 6.48
N SER A 21 12.21 -36.82 7.53
CA SER A 21 12.05 -35.95 8.70
C SER A 21 12.72 -34.57 8.63
N ALA A 22 13.12 -34.08 7.46
CA ALA A 22 13.72 -32.74 7.31
C ALA A 22 13.56 -32.12 5.91
N GLN A 23 12.44 -32.35 5.22
CA GLN A 23 12.16 -31.64 3.97
C GLN A 23 11.36 -30.37 4.25
N GLU A 24 12.02 -29.22 4.09
CA GLU A 24 11.36 -27.93 3.96
C GLU A 24 10.25 -28.03 2.90
N HIS A 25 9.03 -27.65 3.28
CA HIS A 25 7.81 -27.67 2.46
C HIS A 25 7.84 -26.65 1.30
N SER A 26 8.92 -26.55 0.53
CA SER A 26 8.86 -25.89 -0.76
C SER A 26 8.34 -26.90 -1.78
N SER A 27 7.04 -26.86 -2.09
CA SER A 27 6.53 -27.50 -3.30
C SER A 27 7.45 -27.12 -4.45
N PRO A 28 7.99 -28.08 -5.23
CA PRO A 28 8.96 -27.76 -6.27
C PRO A 28 8.33 -26.73 -7.20
N THR A 29 8.99 -25.58 -7.33
CA THR A 29 8.55 -24.53 -8.25
C THR A 29 8.34 -25.16 -9.63
N PRO A 30 7.17 -25.01 -10.26
CA PRO A 30 6.91 -25.62 -11.55
C PRO A 30 8.03 -25.35 -12.56
N GLN A 31 8.42 -26.36 -13.32
CA GLN A 31 9.58 -26.30 -14.22
C GLN A 31 9.49 -25.11 -15.21
N HIS A 32 8.28 -24.75 -15.63
CA HIS A 32 8.05 -23.60 -16.51
C HIS A 32 8.40 -22.27 -15.83
N ILE A 33 8.11 -22.10 -14.54
CA ILE A 33 8.48 -20.90 -13.77
C ILE A 33 10.01 -20.80 -13.64
N CYS A 34 10.69 -21.92 -13.38
CA CYS A 34 12.15 -21.96 -13.36
C CYS A 34 12.76 -21.53 -14.71
N GLN A 35 12.23 -22.04 -15.82
CA GLN A 35 12.65 -21.62 -17.17
C GLN A 35 12.34 -20.14 -17.44
N ALA A 36 11.19 -19.64 -16.98
CA ALA A 36 10.79 -18.24 -17.08
C ALA A 36 11.79 -17.32 -16.37
N ARG A 37 12.13 -17.64 -15.12
CA ARG A 37 13.12 -16.92 -14.30
C ARG A 37 14.49 -16.89 -14.98
N GLN A 38 14.93 -18.01 -15.56
CA GLN A 38 16.20 -18.08 -16.30
C GLN A 38 16.20 -17.17 -17.53
N ARG A 39 15.10 -17.14 -18.30
CA ARG A 39 14.96 -16.23 -19.46
C ARG A 39 14.98 -14.78 -19.01
N PHE A 40 14.29 -14.47 -17.92
CA PHE A 40 14.17 -13.10 -17.41
C PHE A 40 15.48 -12.56 -16.86
N ASN A 41 16.31 -13.37 -16.20
CA ASN A 41 17.63 -12.94 -15.70
C ASN A 41 18.55 -12.36 -16.78
N ASN A 42 18.32 -12.74 -18.04
CA ASN A 42 19.07 -12.25 -19.20
C ASN A 42 18.35 -11.10 -19.93
N PHE A 43 17.18 -10.67 -19.47
CA PHE A 43 16.43 -9.61 -20.12
C PHE A 43 17.09 -8.25 -19.83
N PRO A 44 17.53 -7.50 -20.84
CA PRO A 44 18.18 -6.22 -20.60
C PRO A 44 17.15 -5.20 -20.11
N ILE A 45 17.53 -4.42 -19.09
CA ILE A 45 16.80 -3.22 -18.72
C ILE A 45 16.98 -2.22 -19.86
N LYS A 46 15.91 -2.01 -20.62
CA LYS A 46 15.92 -1.16 -21.83
C LYS A 46 16.03 0.31 -21.43
N LYS A 47 16.76 1.08 -22.24
CA LYS A 47 16.63 2.54 -22.21
C LYS A 47 15.37 2.91 -22.99
N PRO A 48 14.55 3.84 -22.51
CA PRO A 48 13.37 4.28 -23.24
C PRO A 48 13.80 4.99 -24.54
N ASP A 49 13.10 4.68 -25.62
CA ASP A 49 13.20 5.36 -26.89
C ASP A 49 12.29 6.61 -26.85
N PRO A 50 12.85 7.83 -26.99
CA PRO A 50 12.07 9.07 -26.92
C PRO A 50 11.13 9.26 -28.11
N THR A 51 11.24 8.45 -29.17
CA THR A 51 10.38 8.53 -30.35
C THR A 51 9.09 7.73 -30.21
N ILE A 52 9.01 6.85 -29.21
CA ILE A 52 7.84 6.01 -28.95
C ILE A 52 6.89 6.76 -28.03
N HIS A 53 5.73 7.11 -28.58
CA HIS A 53 4.60 7.68 -27.85
C HIS A 53 3.42 6.72 -27.89
N ARG A 54 2.69 6.58 -26.77
CA ARG A 54 1.51 5.73 -26.68
C ARG A 54 0.39 6.43 -25.94
N GLU A 55 -0.78 6.47 -26.57
CA GLU A 55 -2.02 6.75 -25.86
C GLU A 55 -2.40 5.53 -25.04
N LEU A 56 -2.34 5.65 -23.71
CA LEU A 56 -2.67 4.58 -22.78
C LEU A 56 -4.12 4.70 -22.33
N SER A 57 -4.92 3.66 -22.54
CA SER A 57 -6.28 3.57 -22.01
C SER A 57 -6.28 3.05 -20.59
N HIS A 58 -7.26 3.44 -19.77
CA HIS A 58 -7.47 2.85 -18.44
C HIS A 58 -7.52 1.31 -18.53
N GLY A 59 -6.82 0.62 -17.62
CA GLY A 59 -6.82 -0.85 -17.58
C GLY A 59 -6.01 -1.56 -18.68
N TRP A 60 -5.21 -0.85 -19.49
CA TRP A 60 -4.48 -1.45 -20.60
C TRP A 60 -3.53 -2.60 -20.20
N MET A 61 -3.02 -2.60 -18.96
CA MET A 61 -2.08 -3.62 -18.46
C MET A 61 -2.80 -4.80 -17.80
N LEU A 62 -4.08 -4.67 -17.45
CA LEU A 62 -4.84 -5.74 -16.79
C LEU A 62 -4.88 -7.04 -17.62
N PRO A 63 -5.17 -7.04 -18.93
CA PRO A 63 -5.13 -8.28 -19.72
C PRO A 63 -3.75 -8.96 -19.75
N ILE A 64 -2.67 -8.17 -19.64
CA ILE A 64 -1.29 -8.68 -19.58
C ILE A 64 -1.07 -9.36 -18.23
N LEU A 65 -1.45 -8.69 -17.13
CA LEU A 65 -1.39 -9.23 -15.77
C LEU A 65 -2.16 -10.55 -15.66
N LEU A 66 -3.42 -10.60 -16.15
CA LEU A 66 -4.26 -11.80 -16.09
C LEU A 66 -3.62 -12.98 -16.83
N ARG A 67 -3.06 -12.74 -18.02
CA ARG A 67 -2.38 -13.78 -18.82
C ARG A 67 -1.12 -14.29 -18.14
N LEU A 68 -0.35 -13.41 -17.50
CA LEU A 68 0.86 -13.80 -16.77
C LEU A 68 0.51 -14.61 -15.52
N ASP A 69 -0.49 -14.16 -14.76
CA ASP A 69 -0.94 -14.85 -13.56
C ASP A 69 -1.50 -16.24 -13.85
N ASP A 70 -2.32 -16.39 -14.91
CA ASP A 70 -2.85 -17.69 -15.37
C ASP A 70 -1.74 -18.73 -15.60
N TRP A 71 -0.60 -18.30 -16.13
CA TRP A 71 0.55 -19.16 -16.35
C TRP A 71 1.38 -19.43 -15.07
N LEU A 72 1.32 -18.53 -14.09
CA LEU A 72 2.19 -18.56 -12.90
C LEU A 72 1.46 -19.07 -11.65
N TRP A 73 0.52 -18.29 -11.13
CA TRP A 73 -0.07 -18.48 -9.81
C TRP A 73 -1.56 -18.80 -9.82
N GLN A 74 -2.27 -18.51 -10.93
CA GLN A 74 -3.71 -18.79 -11.12
C GLN A 74 -4.61 -18.18 -10.04
N ARG A 75 -4.19 -17.09 -9.41
CA ARG A 75 -4.98 -16.44 -8.36
C ARG A 75 -6.15 -15.66 -8.94
N TRP A 76 -5.96 -15.02 -10.09
CA TRP A 76 -7.03 -14.34 -10.81
C TRP A 76 -8.03 -15.33 -11.40
N ASP A 77 -7.57 -16.48 -11.89
CA ASP A 77 -8.46 -17.57 -12.32
C ASP A 77 -9.28 -18.12 -11.13
N TYR A 78 -8.62 -18.40 -10.00
CA TYR A 78 -9.29 -18.85 -8.79
C TYR A 78 -10.33 -17.81 -8.31
N TRP A 79 -9.97 -16.52 -8.31
CA TRP A 79 -10.90 -15.43 -8.00
C TRP A 79 -12.11 -15.44 -8.95
N PHE A 80 -11.89 -15.56 -10.26
CA PHE A 80 -12.96 -15.60 -11.25
C PHE A 80 -13.91 -16.78 -11.00
N ARG A 81 -13.37 -17.96 -10.68
CA ARG A 81 -14.18 -19.15 -10.36
C ARG A 81 -14.98 -19.00 -9.07
N CYS A 82 -14.43 -18.34 -8.04
CA CYS A 82 -15.20 -17.95 -6.86
C CYS A 82 -16.36 -17.02 -7.23
N CYS A 83 -16.15 -16.03 -8.10
CA CYS A 83 -17.20 -15.11 -8.54
C CYS A 83 -18.29 -15.83 -9.35
N CYS A 84 -17.94 -16.82 -10.16
CA CYS A 84 -18.90 -17.60 -10.97
C CYS A 84 -19.56 -18.78 -10.22
N GLY A 85 -19.06 -19.13 -9.03
CA GLY A 85 -19.44 -20.34 -8.29
C GLY A 85 -20.82 -20.32 -7.61
N ASN A 86 -21.71 -19.37 -7.92
CA ASN A 86 -23.05 -19.23 -7.32
C ASN A 86 -23.05 -19.29 -5.78
N GLY A 87 -22.09 -18.65 -5.12
CA GLY A 87 -21.97 -18.64 -3.66
C GLY A 87 -21.23 -19.83 -3.06
N GLN A 88 -20.61 -20.67 -3.91
CA GLN A 88 -19.76 -21.77 -3.47
C GLN A 88 -18.30 -21.49 -3.81
N LEU A 89 -17.41 -21.85 -2.90
CA LEU A 89 -15.98 -21.87 -3.17
C LEU A 89 -15.62 -23.07 -4.07
N PRO A 90 -14.59 -22.94 -4.92
CA PRO A 90 -13.96 -24.09 -5.55
C PRO A 90 -13.55 -25.16 -4.52
N THR A 91 -13.48 -26.43 -4.92
CA THR A 91 -13.14 -27.52 -3.99
C THR A 91 -11.65 -27.57 -3.67
N GLU A 92 -10.80 -27.12 -4.59
CA GLU A 92 -9.37 -26.97 -4.38
C GLU A 92 -9.03 -25.78 -3.46
N PRO A 93 -7.87 -25.82 -2.78
CA PRO A 93 -7.43 -24.71 -1.93
C PRO A 93 -7.07 -23.46 -2.76
N ILE A 94 -6.97 -22.31 -2.08
CA ILE A 94 -6.42 -21.09 -2.68
C ILE A 94 -5.01 -21.38 -3.22
N PRO A 95 -4.68 -21.00 -4.48
CA PRO A 95 -3.33 -21.09 -4.99
C PRO A 95 -2.34 -20.31 -4.12
N ARG A 96 -1.33 -21.00 -3.60
CA ARG A 96 -0.36 -20.41 -2.67
C ARG A 96 0.79 -19.74 -3.42
N ILE A 97 1.13 -18.53 -2.98
CA ILE A 97 2.35 -17.83 -3.37
C ILE A 97 3.38 -17.99 -2.25
N GLN A 98 4.57 -18.43 -2.61
CA GLN A 98 5.74 -18.35 -1.75
C GLN A 98 6.45 -17.03 -2.02
N PHE A 99 6.28 -16.07 -1.11
CA PHE A 99 6.98 -14.79 -1.17
C PHE A 99 8.45 -14.96 -0.81
N LEU A 100 9.31 -14.16 -1.45
CA LEU A 100 10.74 -14.17 -1.15
C LEU A 100 11.02 -13.57 0.24
N GLY A 101 12.10 -14.03 0.88
CA GLY A 101 12.60 -13.42 2.13
C GLY A 101 13.44 -12.16 1.91
N SER A 102 13.86 -11.90 0.67
CA SER A 102 14.65 -10.72 0.28
C SER A 102 14.34 -10.32 -1.17
N PRO A 103 14.51 -9.04 -1.54
CA PRO A 103 14.16 -8.58 -2.89
C PRO A 103 15.06 -9.23 -3.94
N HIS A 104 14.45 -9.69 -5.04
CA HIS A 104 15.24 -10.18 -6.17
C HIS A 104 16.05 -9.03 -6.81
N PRO A 105 17.40 -9.12 -6.92
CA PRO A 105 18.24 -7.99 -7.31
C PRO A 105 17.90 -7.41 -8.68
N HIS A 106 17.61 -8.26 -9.66
CA HIS A 106 17.29 -7.79 -11.01
C HIS A 106 15.94 -7.08 -11.05
N THR A 107 14.93 -7.62 -10.36
CA THR A 107 13.59 -7.00 -10.26
C THR A 107 13.68 -5.65 -9.56
N ARG A 108 14.42 -5.58 -8.44
CA ARG A 108 14.68 -4.32 -7.75
C ARG A 108 15.35 -3.29 -8.67
N LYS A 109 16.40 -3.69 -9.40
CA LYS A 109 17.09 -2.81 -10.34
C LYS A 109 16.18 -2.30 -11.47
N MET A 110 15.26 -3.15 -11.98
CA MET A 110 14.26 -2.74 -12.97
C MET A 110 13.32 -1.67 -12.41
N LEU A 111 12.85 -1.82 -11.17
CA LEU A 111 12.02 -0.83 -10.51
C LEU A 111 12.75 0.49 -10.28
N GLU A 112 14.00 0.45 -9.82
CA GLU A 112 14.83 1.65 -9.65
C GLU A 112 15.11 2.33 -11.00
N ALA A 113 15.32 1.57 -12.07
CA ALA A 113 15.44 2.10 -13.42
C ALA A 113 14.13 2.76 -13.89
N SER A 114 12.98 2.14 -13.59
CA SER A 114 11.66 2.69 -13.89
C SER A 114 11.43 4.02 -13.16
N LEU A 115 11.76 4.10 -11.87
CA LEU A 115 11.70 5.34 -11.10
C LEU A 115 12.64 6.41 -11.64
N ASN A 116 13.86 6.04 -12.07
CA ASN A 116 14.80 6.96 -12.73
C ASN A 116 14.31 7.43 -14.11
N CYS A 117 13.34 6.76 -14.73
CA CYS A 117 12.75 7.19 -15.99
C CYS A 117 11.66 8.26 -15.81
N ILE A 118 11.23 8.55 -14.59
CA ILE A 118 10.22 9.58 -14.34
C ILE A 118 10.83 10.99 -14.52
N PRO A 119 11.86 11.39 -13.75
CA PRO A 119 12.45 12.72 -13.90
C PRO A 119 13.25 12.84 -15.21
N ASN A 120 13.16 14.00 -15.86
CA ASN A 120 13.99 14.32 -17.03
C ASN A 120 15.45 14.62 -16.66
N HIS A 121 15.67 15.09 -15.42
CA HIS A 121 16.98 15.42 -14.89
C HIS A 121 17.09 14.90 -13.46
N ARG A 122 18.27 14.42 -13.07
CA ARG A 122 18.58 13.85 -11.73
C ARG A 122 17.98 12.45 -11.50
N SER A 123 18.37 11.83 -10.38
CA SER A 123 17.86 10.54 -9.95
C SER A 123 16.60 10.69 -9.10
N TRP A 124 15.76 9.67 -9.06
CA TRP A 124 14.59 9.64 -8.18
C TRP A 124 14.98 9.70 -6.69
N GLN A 125 16.19 9.30 -6.31
CA GLN A 125 16.67 9.22 -4.91
C GLN A 125 17.02 10.57 -4.26
N THR A 126 16.73 11.71 -4.88
CA THR A 126 16.96 13.01 -4.24
C THR A 126 15.89 13.34 -3.19
N TRP A 127 16.25 14.16 -2.20
CA TRP A 127 15.39 14.56 -1.08
C TRP A 127 14.03 15.09 -1.56
N GLY A 128 12.92 14.55 -1.03
CA GLY A 128 11.56 15.04 -1.31
C GLY A 128 10.85 14.43 -2.53
N ASN A 129 11.45 13.47 -3.25
CA ASN A 129 10.91 12.93 -4.50
C ASN A 129 9.87 11.80 -4.35
N TRP A 130 9.17 11.73 -3.21
CA TRP A 130 8.06 10.77 -3.00
C TRP A 130 6.94 10.92 -4.02
N GLN A 131 6.81 12.13 -4.58
CA GLN A 131 5.96 12.41 -5.73
C GLN A 131 6.18 11.45 -6.92
N TYR A 132 7.41 10.97 -7.16
CA TYR A 132 7.68 10.03 -8.25
C TYR A 132 7.22 8.62 -7.94
N VAL A 133 7.39 8.18 -6.68
CA VAL A 133 6.87 6.89 -6.23
C VAL A 133 5.34 6.91 -6.22
N ASN A 134 4.73 7.99 -5.70
CA ASN A 134 3.28 8.16 -5.74
C ASN A 134 2.76 8.21 -7.18
N TYR A 135 3.43 8.95 -8.09
CA TYR A 135 3.08 8.97 -9.51
C TYR A 135 3.16 7.58 -10.14
N LEU A 136 4.20 6.79 -9.83
CA LEU A 136 4.32 5.41 -10.30
C LEU A 136 3.15 4.54 -9.81
N PHE A 137 2.74 4.69 -8.55
CA PHE A 137 1.58 3.94 -8.03
C PHE A 137 0.27 4.37 -8.70
N ASP A 138 0.04 5.67 -8.86
CA ASP A 138 -1.13 6.19 -9.57
C ASP A 138 -1.15 5.68 -11.02
N TRP A 139 0.01 5.62 -11.67
CA TRP A 139 0.17 5.13 -13.04
C TRP A 139 -0.08 3.62 -13.14
N LEU A 140 0.44 2.82 -12.20
CA LEU A 140 0.18 1.38 -12.12
C LEU A 140 -1.29 1.08 -11.84
N LEU A 141 -1.93 1.81 -10.92
CA LEU A 141 -3.35 1.64 -10.61
C LEU A 141 -4.24 2.03 -11.78
N PHE A 142 -3.90 3.09 -12.53
CA PHE A 142 -4.53 3.40 -13.81
C PHE A 142 -4.34 2.27 -14.83
N ALA A 143 -3.10 1.77 -14.98
CA ALA A 143 -2.77 0.70 -15.91
C ALA A 143 -3.49 -0.62 -15.59
N PHE A 144 -3.70 -0.93 -14.31
CA PHE A 144 -4.48 -2.09 -13.84
C PHE A 144 -5.99 -1.90 -13.90
N GLY A 145 -6.49 -0.70 -14.19
CA GLY A 145 -7.92 -0.47 -14.30
C GLY A 145 -8.59 -0.27 -12.92
N HIS A 146 -7.89 0.34 -11.96
CA HIS A 146 -8.47 0.62 -10.66
C HIS A 146 -9.59 1.67 -10.76
N PRO A 147 -10.79 1.43 -10.18
CA PRO A 147 -11.93 2.34 -10.31
C PRO A 147 -11.69 3.74 -9.74
N GLY A 148 -10.78 3.88 -8.77
CA GLY A 148 -10.37 5.17 -8.20
C GLY A 148 -9.29 5.93 -9.01
N HIS A 149 -8.78 5.34 -10.09
CA HIS A 149 -7.73 5.92 -10.95
C HIS A 149 -8.13 5.80 -12.42
N GLN A 150 -9.26 6.41 -12.81
CA GLN A 150 -9.84 6.27 -14.16
C GLN A 150 -9.12 7.10 -15.23
N GLU A 151 -8.40 8.14 -14.81
CA GLU A 151 -7.66 9.04 -15.68
C GLU A 151 -6.16 8.80 -15.54
N LEU A 152 -5.43 9.00 -16.63
CA LEU A 152 -3.98 8.92 -16.60
C LEU A 152 -3.47 10.01 -15.64
N PRO A 153 -2.65 9.67 -14.63
CA PRO A 153 -2.23 10.66 -13.64
C PRO A 153 -1.43 11.78 -14.29
N ALA A 154 -1.65 13.00 -13.82
CA ALA A 154 -0.87 14.15 -14.24
C ALA A 154 0.61 13.93 -13.93
N GLU A 155 1.46 14.17 -14.92
CA GLU A 155 2.91 14.02 -14.76
C GLU A 155 3.45 15.08 -13.79
N PRO A 156 4.42 14.73 -12.93
CA PRO A 156 5.06 15.72 -12.07
C PRO A 156 5.70 16.85 -12.88
N SER A 157 5.76 18.05 -12.30
CA SER A 157 6.31 19.22 -12.98
C SER A 157 7.72 18.95 -13.54
N GLY A 158 7.94 19.31 -14.81
CA GLY A 158 9.20 19.09 -15.51
C GLY A 158 9.50 17.64 -15.90
N CYS A 159 8.54 16.72 -15.77
CA CYS A 159 8.69 15.29 -16.08
C CYS A 159 7.96 14.86 -17.37
N THR A 160 7.69 15.77 -18.29
CA THR A 160 6.94 15.52 -19.54
C THR A 160 7.38 14.23 -20.26
N GLY A 161 6.43 13.35 -20.58
CA GLY A 161 6.64 12.05 -21.22
C GLY A 161 7.03 10.92 -20.25
N ALA A 162 6.86 11.10 -18.95
CA ALA A 162 7.13 10.07 -17.94
C ALA A 162 6.29 8.81 -18.18
N SER A 163 5.02 8.97 -18.56
CA SER A 163 4.13 7.84 -18.85
C SER A 163 4.66 6.96 -19.99
N ASP A 164 5.11 7.58 -21.10
CA ASP A 164 5.69 6.89 -22.24
C ASP A 164 6.99 6.14 -21.87
N ARG A 165 7.83 6.76 -21.03
CA ARG A 165 9.08 6.12 -20.57
C ARG A 165 8.78 4.96 -19.63
N LEU A 166 7.81 5.09 -18.73
CA LEU A 166 7.37 4.01 -17.85
C LEU A 166 6.78 2.84 -18.64
N TYR A 167 5.94 3.11 -19.64
CA TYR A 167 5.38 2.08 -20.54
C TYR A 167 6.46 1.19 -21.16
N GLN A 168 7.61 1.77 -21.49
CA GLN A 168 8.71 1.05 -22.14
C GLN A 168 9.62 0.26 -21.18
N VAL A 169 9.69 0.66 -19.90
CA VAL A 169 10.69 0.14 -18.95
C VAL A 169 10.07 -0.74 -17.87
N VAL A 170 8.85 -0.43 -17.42
CA VAL A 170 8.17 -1.23 -16.39
C VAL A 170 7.86 -2.61 -16.94
N ASN A 171 8.30 -3.64 -16.23
CA ASN A 171 8.07 -5.03 -16.59
C ASN A 171 7.43 -5.78 -15.42
N ILE A 172 6.11 -6.02 -15.51
CA ILE A 172 5.36 -6.70 -14.44
C ILE A 172 5.64 -8.20 -14.35
N ASP A 173 6.16 -8.83 -15.40
CA ASP A 173 6.60 -10.24 -15.38
C ASP A 173 7.63 -10.44 -14.26
N ALA A 174 8.53 -9.47 -14.07
CA ALA A 174 9.55 -9.48 -13.03
C ALA A 174 8.96 -9.53 -11.61
N LEU A 175 7.83 -8.85 -11.40
CA LEU A 175 7.17 -8.78 -10.11
C LEU A 175 6.47 -10.11 -9.82
N LEU A 176 5.77 -10.66 -10.83
CA LEU A 176 5.06 -11.92 -10.70
C LEU A 176 6.00 -13.13 -10.62
N LEU A 177 7.14 -13.12 -11.30
CA LEU A 177 8.12 -14.22 -11.26
C LEU A 177 8.85 -14.31 -9.92
N TRP A 178 9.00 -13.18 -9.22
CA TRP A 178 9.67 -13.09 -7.93
C TRP A 178 8.79 -12.34 -6.92
N PRO A 179 7.69 -12.96 -6.46
CA PRO A 179 6.73 -12.32 -5.58
C PRO A 179 7.39 -11.82 -4.31
N TYR A 180 7.28 -10.52 -4.08
CA TYR A 180 7.88 -9.82 -2.95
C TYR A 180 7.21 -8.46 -2.82
N ASP A 181 7.18 -7.91 -1.61
CA ASP A 181 6.77 -6.52 -1.39
C ASP A 181 7.96 -5.58 -1.62
N TYR A 182 8.27 -5.34 -2.90
CA TYR A 182 9.36 -4.44 -3.29
C TYR A 182 9.12 -3.01 -2.82
N TRP A 183 7.85 -2.60 -2.71
CA TRP A 183 7.47 -1.24 -2.35
C TRP A 183 7.81 -0.93 -0.90
N GLY A 184 7.57 -1.86 0.02
CA GLY A 184 7.96 -1.71 1.43
C GLY A 184 9.45 -1.42 1.59
N ASP A 185 10.30 -2.12 0.85
CA ASP A 185 11.75 -1.92 0.90
C ASP A 185 12.15 -0.62 0.18
N ILE A 186 11.61 -0.33 -1.01
CA ILE A 186 11.91 0.93 -1.74
C ILE A 186 11.58 2.12 -0.85
N LEU A 187 10.43 2.13 -0.19
CA LEU A 187 10.00 3.20 0.70
C LEU A 187 10.86 3.26 1.97
N GLY A 188 11.10 2.11 2.62
CA GLY A 188 11.87 2.02 3.86
C GLY A 188 13.35 2.43 3.72
N ASP A 189 14.00 1.99 2.63
CA ASP A 189 15.40 2.29 2.31
C ASP A 189 15.61 3.79 2.08
N ASN A 190 14.62 4.46 1.50
CA ASN A 190 14.71 5.87 1.14
C ASN A 190 14.24 6.81 2.25
N PHE A 191 13.99 6.27 3.46
CA PHE A 191 13.55 7.02 4.63
C PHE A 191 12.12 7.59 4.52
N TYR A 192 11.26 7.02 3.67
CA TYR A 192 9.84 7.41 3.59
C TYR A 192 9.17 7.19 4.95
N GLY A 193 8.32 8.14 5.36
CA GLY A 193 7.49 7.97 6.54
C GLY A 193 8.22 7.73 7.88
N ARG A 194 9.56 7.83 7.97
CA ARG A 194 10.27 7.54 9.24
C ARG A 194 9.88 8.46 10.39
N LYS A 195 9.55 9.71 10.08
CA LYS A 195 8.99 10.65 11.07
C LYS A 195 7.50 10.40 11.36
N GLN A 196 6.83 9.62 10.51
CA GLN A 196 5.43 9.23 10.60
C GLN A 196 5.26 7.80 11.15
N GLY A 197 6.37 7.13 11.52
CA GLY A 197 6.32 5.78 12.11
C GLY A 197 6.24 4.63 11.11
N PHE A 198 6.49 4.86 9.82
CA PHE A 198 6.50 3.77 8.84
C PHE A 198 7.72 2.86 8.99
N TYR A 199 7.46 1.58 9.26
CA TYR A 199 8.44 0.49 9.27
C TYR A 199 7.80 -0.75 8.65
N ALA A 200 8.26 -1.16 7.47
CA ALA A 200 7.75 -2.37 6.84
C ALA A 200 8.12 -3.59 7.69
N THR A 201 7.12 -4.28 8.24
CA THR A 201 7.31 -5.52 8.99
C THR A 201 8.09 -6.52 8.14
N PRO A 202 9.18 -7.14 8.61
CA PRO A 202 9.96 -8.08 7.80
C PRO A 202 9.11 -9.26 7.30
N HIS A 203 9.36 -9.72 6.07
CA HIS A 203 8.64 -10.83 5.44
C HIS A 203 8.55 -12.08 6.33
N SER A 204 9.66 -12.46 6.97
CA SER A 204 9.71 -13.60 7.88
C SER A 204 8.80 -13.46 9.10
N ILE A 205 8.63 -12.23 9.62
CA ILE A 205 7.73 -11.97 10.76
C ILE A 205 6.27 -12.05 10.32
N CYS A 206 5.93 -11.46 9.17
CA CYS A 206 4.59 -11.61 8.59
C CYS A 206 4.23 -13.08 8.36
N GLU A 207 5.16 -13.89 7.85
CA GLU A 207 4.96 -15.32 7.64
C GLU A 207 4.68 -16.06 8.95
N VAL A 208 5.53 -15.85 9.97
CA VAL A 208 5.38 -16.49 11.28
C VAL A 208 4.04 -16.12 11.90
N MET A 209 3.69 -14.83 11.94
CA MET A 209 2.43 -14.36 12.51
C MET A 209 1.22 -14.90 11.75
N THR A 210 1.29 -15.00 10.41
CA THR A 210 0.23 -15.59 9.59
C THR A 210 0.02 -17.06 9.94
N ARG A 211 1.10 -17.85 10.05
CA ARG A 211 1.03 -19.27 10.42
C ARG A 211 0.53 -19.52 11.85
N MET A 212 0.71 -18.55 12.75
CA MET A 212 0.12 -18.63 14.09
C MET A 212 -1.39 -18.39 14.10
N VAL A 213 -1.91 -17.63 13.12
CA VAL A 213 -3.34 -17.31 13.00
C VAL A 213 -4.09 -18.38 12.21
N PHE A 214 -3.50 -18.89 11.13
CA PHE A 214 -4.13 -19.87 10.24
C PHE A 214 -3.54 -21.26 10.46
N ASP A 215 -4.32 -22.13 11.09
CA ASP A 215 -3.97 -23.53 11.31
C ASP A 215 -4.11 -24.32 10.00
N GLU A 216 -3.20 -25.27 9.76
CA GLU A 216 -3.19 -26.05 8.52
C GLU A 216 -4.33 -27.08 8.46
N GLY A 217 -4.95 -27.41 9.60
CA GLY A 217 -6.06 -28.37 9.70
C GLY A 217 -7.45 -27.81 9.41
N LYS A 218 -7.60 -26.50 9.23
CA LYS A 218 -8.89 -25.82 9.09
C LYS A 218 -9.00 -25.06 7.76
N ASP A 219 -10.20 -25.07 7.18
CA ASP A 219 -10.50 -24.23 6.02
C ASP A 219 -10.81 -22.80 6.48
N HIS A 220 -9.88 -21.88 6.21
CA HIS A 220 -9.96 -20.47 6.59
C HIS A 220 -10.45 -19.55 5.46
N ARG A 221 -10.85 -20.09 4.31
CA ARG A 221 -11.08 -19.31 3.08
C ARG A 221 -12.14 -18.22 3.20
N THR A 222 -13.10 -18.39 4.12
CA THR A 222 -14.21 -17.44 4.36
C THR A 222 -14.03 -16.59 5.62
N GLU A 223 -12.93 -16.75 6.35
CA GLU A 223 -12.68 -15.99 7.58
C GLU A 223 -12.19 -14.59 7.27
N THR A 224 -12.56 -13.61 8.08
CA THR A 224 -12.10 -12.23 7.88
C THR A 224 -10.73 -12.01 8.51
N MET A 225 -9.83 -11.35 7.77
CA MET A 225 -8.60 -10.77 8.31
C MET A 225 -8.58 -9.26 8.06
N MET A 226 -8.25 -8.49 9.09
CA MET A 226 -8.20 -7.03 9.06
C MET A 226 -6.83 -6.56 9.56
N ASP A 227 -6.18 -5.70 8.80
CA ASP A 227 -4.97 -4.97 9.21
C ASP A 227 -5.27 -3.46 9.38
N PRO A 228 -5.40 -2.96 10.63
CA PRO A 228 -5.72 -1.56 10.88
C PRO A 228 -4.57 -0.58 10.58
N CYS A 229 -3.39 -1.10 10.24
CA CYS A 229 -2.21 -0.33 9.86
C CYS A 229 -1.46 -1.06 8.74
N ILE A 230 -2.19 -1.29 7.65
CA ILE A 230 -1.83 -2.20 6.56
C ILE A 230 -0.47 -1.90 5.92
N GLY A 231 -0.02 -0.65 5.94
CA GLY A 231 1.19 -0.22 5.27
C GLY A 231 1.15 -0.58 3.79
N THR A 232 2.20 -1.24 3.31
CA THR A 232 2.29 -1.76 1.93
C THR A 232 1.52 -3.08 1.72
N GLY A 233 0.79 -3.57 2.71
CA GLY A 233 -0.03 -4.79 2.61
C GLY A 233 0.74 -6.10 2.79
N ARG A 234 1.98 -6.07 3.30
CA ARG A 234 2.82 -7.27 3.42
C ARG A 234 2.19 -8.36 4.29
N PHE A 235 1.48 -8.01 5.36
CA PHE A 235 0.80 -8.99 6.19
C PHE A 235 -0.41 -9.63 5.48
N PRO A 236 -1.35 -8.84 4.89
CA PRO A 236 -2.39 -9.38 4.02
C PRO A 236 -1.87 -10.24 2.86
N LEU A 237 -0.69 -9.94 2.30
CA LEU A 237 -0.10 -10.80 1.26
C LEU A 237 0.12 -12.23 1.77
N TYR A 238 0.63 -12.43 2.98
CA TYR A 238 0.76 -13.77 3.55
C TYR A 238 -0.59 -14.37 3.92
N ALA A 239 -1.49 -13.59 4.55
CA ALA A 239 -2.84 -14.03 4.89
C ALA A 239 -3.66 -14.46 3.66
N SER A 240 -3.38 -13.87 2.49
CA SER A 240 -4.03 -14.23 1.22
C SER A 240 -3.84 -15.69 0.83
N ASN A 241 -2.81 -16.38 1.34
CA ASN A 241 -2.65 -17.82 1.14
C ASN A 241 -3.74 -18.68 1.84
N TYR A 242 -4.53 -18.08 2.73
CA TYR A 242 -5.45 -18.78 3.62
C TYR A 242 -6.89 -18.24 3.56
N THR A 243 -7.06 -16.93 3.38
CA THR A 243 -8.38 -16.29 3.32
C THR A 243 -8.58 -15.41 2.08
N LEU A 244 -9.83 -15.34 1.63
CA LEU A 244 -10.32 -14.47 0.56
C LEU A 244 -10.88 -13.13 1.07
N ARG A 245 -11.05 -12.96 2.37
CA ARG A 245 -11.66 -11.76 2.98
C ARG A 245 -10.60 -10.94 3.70
N LEU A 246 -9.92 -10.11 2.93
CA LEU A 246 -8.82 -9.27 3.39
C LEU A 246 -9.26 -7.81 3.43
N TYR A 247 -9.12 -7.21 4.60
CA TYR A 247 -9.41 -5.81 4.83
C TYR A 247 -8.17 -5.14 5.41
N GLY A 248 -8.02 -3.85 5.12
CA GLY A 248 -7.06 -3.06 5.84
C GLY A 248 -7.22 -1.58 5.58
N MET A 249 -6.57 -0.80 6.44
CA MET A 249 -6.60 0.64 6.42
C MET A 249 -5.21 1.17 6.77
N ASP A 250 -4.87 2.32 6.19
CA ASP A 250 -3.70 3.09 6.58
C ASP A 250 -4.07 4.58 6.59
N ILE A 251 -3.39 5.35 7.42
CA ILE A 251 -3.51 6.81 7.40
C ILE A 251 -2.77 7.41 6.20
N ASP A 252 -1.73 6.74 5.71
CA ASP A 252 -0.93 7.21 4.60
C ASP A 252 -1.51 6.71 3.25
N PRO A 253 -2.00 7.61 2.40
CA PRO A 253 -2.56 7.23 1.11
C PRO A 253 -1.53 6.60 0.15
N VAL A 254 -0.24 6.91 0.27
CA VAL A 254 0.82 6.29 -0.55
C VAL A 254 0.99 4.82 -0.17
N LEU A 255 0.89 4.50 1.12
CA LEU A 255 0.96 3.12 1.61
C LEU A 255 -0.26 2.32 1.16
N CYS A 256 -1.47 2.91 1.28
CA CYS A 256 -2.68 2.32 0.72
C CYS A 256 -2.55 2.01 -0.78
N LYS A 257 -1.99 2.92 -1.59
CA LYS A 257 -1.75 2.68 -3.02
C LYS A 257 -0.74 1.55 -3.25
N ALA A 258 0.34 1.50 -2.49
CA ALA A 258 1.30 0.38 -2.55
C ALA A 258 0.63 -0.97 -2.21
N SER A 259 -0.22 -0.99 -1.19
CA SER A 259 -1.02 -2.16 -0.82
C SER A 259 -1.96 -2.60 -1.94
N LEU A 260 -2.65 -1.66 -2.60
CA LEU A 260 -3.49 -1.95 -3.76
C LEU A 260 -2.67 -2.51 -4.94
N VAL A 261 -1.50 -1.94 -5.25
CA VAL A 261 -0.60 -2.47 -6.29
C VAL A 261 -0.17 -3.90 -5.97
N ASN A 262 0.21 -4.17 -4.71
CA ASN A 262 0.51 -5.53 -4.25
C ASN A 262 -0.71 -6.46 -4.35
N GLY A 263 -1.91 -5.97 -4.07
CA GLY A 263 -3.17 -6.69 -4.24
C GLY A 263 -3.43 -7.10 -5.70
N TYR A 264 -3.25 -6.19 -6.66
CA TYR A 264 -3.37 -6.55 -8.09
C TYR A 264 -2.38 -7.65 -8.51
N LEU A 265 -1.13 -7.53 -8.06
CA LEU A 265 -0.07 -8.45 -8.45
C LEU A 265 -0.24 -9.84 -7.83
N TYR A 266 -0.65 -9.91 -6.56
CA TYR A 266 -0.52 -11.14 -5.78
C TYR A 266 -1.79 -11.59 -5.08
N ALA A 267 -2.78 -10.72 -4.81
CA ALA A 267 -3.95 -11.08 -4.02
C ALA A 267 -5.22 -10.39 -4.57
N PRO A 268 -5.81 -10.91 -5.67
CA PRO A 268 -6.91 -10.26 -6.39
C PRO A 268 -8.09 -9.86 -5.50
N TRP A 269 -8.42 -10.69 -4.52
CA TRP A 269 -9.50 -10.45 -3.56
C TRP A 269 -9.25 -9.27 -2.60
N MET A 270 -8.03 -8.71 -2.52
CA MET A 270 -7.79 -7.42 -1.84
C MET A 270 -8.31 -6.23 -2.64
N VAL A 271 -8.31 -6.30 -3.98
CA VAL A 271 -8.66 -5.19 -4.89
C VAL A 271 -9.99 -5.40 -5.62
N ARG A 272 -10.49 -6.63 -5.59
CA ARG A 272 -11.78 -7.08 -6.12
C ARG A 272 -12.41 -8.06 -5.12
N PRO A 273 -13.01 -7.58 -4.02
CA PRO A 273 -13.69 -8.46 -3.07
C PRO A 273 -14.74 -9.33 -3.74
N ILE A 274 -14.93 -10.55 -3.24
CA ILE A 274 -15.95 -11.48 -3.75
C ILE A 274 -17.27 -11.12 -3.08
N SER A 275 -18.17 -10.49 -3.83
CA SER A 275 -19.38 -9.85 -3.30
C SER A 275 -20.24 -10.74 -2.39
N TRP A 276 -20.39 -12.02 -2.72
CA TRP A 276 -21.22 -12.94 -1.94
C TRP A 276 -20.57 -13.40 -0.64
N LEU A 277 -19.24 -13.26 -0.47
CA LEU A 277 -18.57 -13.51 0.81
C LEU A 277 -18.82 -12.40 1.83
N ASP A 278 -19.23 -11.22 1.36
CA ASP A 278 -19.44 -10.02 2.17
C ASP A 278 -20.92 -9.66 2.32
N GLY A 279 -21.82 -10.64 2.12
CA GLY A 279 -23.28 -10.48 2.05
C GLY A 279 -23.96 -9.74 3.21
N ASP A 280 -23.28 -9.55 4.35
CA ASP A 280 -23.76 -8.80 5.50
C ASP A 280 -23.45 -7.29 5.43
N LEU A 281 -22.41 -6.86 4.69
CA LEU A 281 -22.06 -5.43 4.58
C LEU A 281 -23.08 -4.64 3.76
N HIS A 282 -23.73 -5.28 2.78
CA HIS A 282 -24.82 -4.67 2.02
C HIS A 282 -26.07 -4.43 2.86
N GLN A 283 -26.30 -5.21 3.92
CA GLN A 283 -27.42 -4.99 4.85
C GLN A 283 -27.16 -3.80 5.78
N ILE A 284 -25.91 -3.61 6.20
CA ILE A 284 -25.51 -2.47 7.05
C ILE A 284 -25.64 -1.13 6.31
N SER A 285 -25.27 -1.09 5.01
CA SER A 285 -25.47 0.12 4.18
C SER A 285 -26.94 0.47 3.94
N GLN A 286 -27.88 -0.44 4.22
CA GLN A 286 -29.32 -0.21 4.07
C GLN A 286 -30.01 0.00 5.43
N MET A 287 -29.27 0.06 6.54
CA MET A 287 -29.88 0.44 7.82
C MET A 287 -30.26 1.93 7.81
N PRO A 288 -31.53 2.27 8.10
CA PRO A 288 -31.99 3.64 8.15
C PRO A 288 -31.38 4.32 9.38
N GLY A 289 -30.38 5.18 9.16
CA GLY A 289 -29.68 5.88 10.24
C GLY A 289 -28.41 6.62 9.79
N THR A 290 -27.80 6.21 8.68
CA THR A 290 -26.71 6.93 8.01
C THR A 290 -27.23 7.84 6.89
N GLU A 291 -28.21 8.69 7.19
CA GLU A 291 -28.41 9.88 6.35
C GLU A 291 -27.26 10.84 6.67
N GLN A 292 -26.35 11.00 5.71
CA GLN A 292 -25.42 12.12 5.71
C GLN A 292 -26.25 13.39 5.84
N SER A 293 -26.09 14.09 6.96
CA SER A 293 -26.58 15.45 7.15
C SER A 293 -25.98 16.30 6.03
N GLN A 294 -26.73 16.47 4.95
CA GLN A 294 -26.48 17.50 3.96
C GLN A 294 -26.81 18.82 4.67
N ASP A 295 -25.77 19.46 5.16
CA ASP A 295 -25.82 20.80 5.75
C ASP A 295 -26.14 21.78 4.61
N THR A 296 -27.43 21.93 4.28
CA THR A 296 -27.93 22.92 3.33
C THR A 296 -27.88 24.30 3.98
N ARG A 297 -26.69 24.88 4.09
CA ARG A 297 -26.54 26.33 4.22
C ARG A 297 -26.37 26.94 2.84
N SER A 298 -27.50 27.31 2.24
CA SER A 298 -27.55 28.23 1.11
C SER A 298 -26.90 29.57 1.50
N PRO A 299 -25.94 30.10 0.74
CA PRO A 299 -25.54 31.50 0.87
C PRO A 299 -26.66 32.37 0.29
N GLY A 300 -27.13 33.33 1.09
CA GLY A 300 -28.14 34.29 0.70
C GLY A 300 -27.73 35.12 -0.51
N ALA A 301 -28.67 35.28 -1.43
CA ALA A 301 -28.58 36.20 -2.55
C ALA A 301 -28.59 37.65 -2.04
N ALA A 302 -27.49 38.37 -2.26
CA ALA A 302 -27.47 39.82 -2.24
C ALA A 302 -27.38 40.29 -3.70
N SER A 303 -28.51 40.81 -4.17
CA SER A 303 -28.65 41.54 -5.42
C SER A 303 -28.07 42.95 -5.26
N GLU A 304 -27.07 43.29 -6.05
CA GLU A 304 -26.69 44.68 -6.34
C GLU A 304 -26.68 44.90 -7.86
N GLU A 305 -27.48 45.88 -8.26
CA GLU A 305 -27.57 46.44 -9.60
C GLU A 305 -26.27 47.17 -9.94
N VAL A 306 -25.72 46.96 -11.15
CA VAL A 306 -24.76 47.90 -11.74
C VAL A 306 -25.17 48.21 -13.17
N GLY A 307 -25.65 49.44 -13.32
CA GLY A 307 -25.88 50.12 -14.59
C GLY A 307 -24.59 50.56 -15.27
N SER A 308 -24.72 50.79 -16.56
CA SER A 308 -23.69 50.98 -17.57
C SER A 308 -23.23 52.43 -17.78
N SER A 309 -21.92 52.58 -18.09
CA SER A 309 -21.25 53.60 -18.95
C SER A 309 -20.87 54.98 -18.34
N PRO A 310 -20.00 55.80 -19.00
CA PRO A 310 -18.58 55.56 -19.30
C PRO A 310 -17.63 56.79 -19.06
N ALA A 311 -16.31 56.56 -19.22
CA ALA A 311 -15.22 57.49 -19.60
C ALA A 311 -14.61 58.49 -18.57
N THR A 312 -13.29 58.43 -18.33
CA THR A 312 -12.24 59.39 -18.79
C THR A 312 -10.92 59.30 -17.98
N ASN A 313 -9.82 59.61 -18.69
CA ASN A 313 -8.40 59.80 -18.36
C ASN A 313 -7.97 60.19 -16.92
N SER A 314 -6.81 59.70 -16.45
CA SER A 314 -5.51 60.44 -16.45
C SER A 314 -4.47 59.90 -15.44
N ASP A 315 -3.23 59.87 -15.94
CA ASP A 315 -1.87 59.95 -15.39
C ASP A 315 -1.50 59.92 -13.88
N HIS A 316 -0.34 59.27 -13.67
CA HIS A 316 0.80 59.58 -12.77
C HIS A 316 0.62 59.65 -11.24
N THR A 317 1.36 58.82 -10.49
CA THR A 317 2.65 59.10 -9.79
C THR A 317 2.83 58.19 -8.56
N THR A 318 3.98 57.52 -8.44
CA THR A 318 4.53 56.84 -7.22
C THR A 318 5.40 57.82 -6.39
N PRO A 319 6.07 57.41 -5.30
CA PRO A 319 5.62 56.82 -4.03
C PRO A 319 6.09 57.69 -2.82
N VAL A 320 5.52 57.53 -1.62
CA VAL A 320 6.17 58.03 -0.38
C VAL A 320 6.00 57.01 0.76
N GLU A 321 7.16 56.58 1.23
CA GLU A 321 7.47 55.83 2.45
C GLU A 321 7.56 56.81 3.63
N MET A 322 6.91 56.52 4.77
CA MET A 322 7.35 57.02 6.09
C MET A 322 6.81 56.14 7.23
N ASP A 323 7.74 55.87 8.15
CA ASP A 323 7.73 55.02 9.34
C ASP A 323 6.93 55.60 10.54
N PRO A 324 6.81 54.84 11.66
CA PRO A 324 5.64 54.87 12.57
C PRO A 324 5.82 55.76 13.82
N PRO A 325 4.76 55.89 14.64
CA PRO A 325 4.93 56.21 16.05
C PRO A 325 4.39 55.13 17.01
N GLN A 326 5.01 55.13 18.18
CA GLN A 326 4.86 54.23 19.30
C GLN A 326 3.60 54.48 20.16
N ALA A 327 3.10 53.36 20.70
CA ALA A 327 2.42 53.10 21.99
C ALA A 327 1.87 54.24 22.88
N THR A 328 0.64 54.04 23.36
CA THR A 328 0.26 54.22 24.78
C THR A 328 -0.93 53.34 25.19
N LEU A 329 -0.83 52.78 26.41
CA LEU A 329 -1.82 52.17 27.31
C LEU A 329 -3.19 52.88 27.34
N ALA A 330 -4.33 52.34 27.75
CA ALA A 330 -4.80 51.07 28.32
C ALA A 330 -6.33 51.11 28.19
N ASP A 331 -7.01 49.97 28.00
CA ASP A 331 -8.36 49.85 28.57
C ASP A 331 -8.75 48.39 28.80
N THR A 332 -9.38 48.20 29.94
CA THR A 332 -9.90 46.96 30.51
C THR A 332 -11.02 46.36 29.67
N THR A 333 -10.97 45.05 29.41
CA THR A 333 -12.14 44.29 28.94
C THR A 333 -12.20 42.95 29.65
N GLU A 334 -13.31 42.74 30.34
CA GLU A 334 -13.67 41.53 31.07
C GLU A 334 -13.74 40.32 30.12
N VAL A 335 -13.10 39.23 30.51
CA VAL A 335 -13.16 37.93 29.85
C VAL A 335 -14.41 37.21 30.35
N ILE A 336 -15.40 37.02 29.48
CA ILE A 336 -16.43 35.99 29.64
C ILE A 336 -15.91 34.73 28.93
N GLU A 337 -15.36 33.79 29.70
CA GLU A 337 -15.04 32.44 29.23
C GLU A 337 -16.34 31.65 29.00
N SER A 338 -16.82 31.72 27.76
CA SER A 338 -17.75 30.73 27.22
C SER A 338 -16.94 29.53 26.74
N ALA A 339 -16.94 28.45 27.54
CA ALA A 339 -16.31 27.18 27.17
C ALA A 339 -17.07 26.54 25.99
N ALA A 340 -16.66 26.88 24.77
CA ALA A 340 -17.09 26.17 23.57
C ALA A 340 -16.52 24.75 23.60
N VAL A 341 -17.37 23.77 23.88
CA VAL A 341 -17.06 22.35 23.76
C VAL A 341 -16.64 22.10 22.31
N SER A 342 -15.37 21.76 22.11
CA SER A 342 -14.86 21.42 20.78
C SER A 342 -15.63 20.20 20.23
N PRO A 343 -16.05 20.21 18.95
CA PRO A 343 -16.80 19.11 18.38
C PRO A 343 -15.95 17.83 18.41
N MET A 344 -16.45 16.80 19.10
CA MET A 344 -15.85 15.47 19.15
C MET A 344 -15.64 14.94 17.74
N THR A 345 -14.42 14.47 17.47
CA THR A 345 -14.04 13.85 16.19
C THR A 345 -14.82 12.55 15.97
N VAL A 346 -14.99 12.14 14.71
CA VAL A 346 -15.65 10.87 14.36
C VAL A 346 -14.93 9.68 15.02
N ALA A 347 -13.60 9.74 15.13
CA ALA A 347 -12.80 8.72 15.80
C ALA A 347 -13.13 8.61 17.31
N ALA A 348 -13.32 9.74 18.00
CA ALA A 348 -13.71 9.73 19.40
C ALA A 348 -15.08 9.07 19.61
N ARG A 349 -16.05 9.34 18.72
CA ARG A 349 -17.40 8.72 18.79
C ARG A 349 -17.36 7.20 18.58
N ILE A 350 -16.51 6.73 17.66
CA ILE A 350 -16.32 5.30 17.42
C ILE A 350 -15.65 4.64 18.63
N SER A 351 -14.65 5.29 19.21
CA SER A 351 -13.97 4.81 20.43
C SER A 351 -14.96 4.66 21.60
N ASP A 352 -15.78 5.69 21.85
CA ASP A 352 -16.76 5.66 22.94
C ASP A 352 -17.82 4.58 22.73
N HIS A 353 -18.28 4.40 21.49
CA HIS A 353 -19.23 3.35 21.16
C HIS A 353 -18.63 1.94 21.34
N MET A 354 -17.34 1.75 21.04
CA MET A 354 -16.65 0.48 21.28
C MET A 354 -16.51 0.18 22.78
N VAL A 355 -16.30 1.20 23.62
CA VAL A 355 -16.27 1.03 25.07
C VAL A 355 -17.66 0.70 25.62
N GLU A 356 -18.71 1.38 25.14
CA GLU A 356 -20.09 1.18 25.57
C GLU A 356 -20.63 -0.21 25.20
N THR A 357 -20.20 -0.75 24.05
CA THR A 357 -20.66 -2.06 23.54
C THR A 357 -19.76 -3.22 23.95
N ALA A 358 -18.71 -2.96 24.73
CA ALA A 358 -17.76 -3.99 25.15
C ALA A 358 -18.41 -5.00 26.12
N PRO A 359 -18.01 -6.28 26.08
CA PRO A 359 -18.48 -7.27 27.05
C PRO A 359 -17.97 -6.94 28.47
N PRO A 360 -18.68 -7.29 29.56
CA PRO A 360 -18.33 -6.86 30.92
C PRO A 360 -16.89 -7.21 31.38
N GLN A 361 -16.35 -8.31 30.86
CA GLN A 361 -14.96 -8.75 31.11
C GLN A 361 -13.90 -7.84 30.48
N ALA A 362 -14.30 -6.96 29.54
CA ALA A 362 -13.43 -6.03 28.86
C ALA A 362 -13.31 -4.66 29.53
N HIS A 363 -14.30 -4.30 30.36
CA HIS A 363 -14.34 -2.98 31.00
C HIS A 363 -13.10 -2.68 31.87
N GLY A 364 -12.50 -3.72 32.47
CA GLY A 364 -11.33 -3.56 33.33
C GLY A 364 -10.08 -3.05 32.61
N TYR A 365 -9.82 -3.49 31.37
CA TYR A 365 -8.68 -3.00 30.59
C TYR A 365 -9.03 -1.80 29.70
N LEU A 366 -10.31 -1.63 29.35
CA LEU A 366 -10.75 -0.47 28.57
C LEU A 366 -10.73 0.84 29.38
N ALA A 367 -10.94 0.76 30.70
CA ALA A 367 -10.77 1.90 31.61
C ALA A 367 -9.33 2.47 31.60
N ASP A 368 -8.33 1.65 31.29
CA ASP A 368 -6.93 2.08 31.16
C ASP A 368 -6.59 2.62 29.76
N THR A 369 -7.54 2.54 28.81
CA THR A 369 -7.39 3.02 27.42
C THR A 369 -8.18 4.29 27.12
N GLU A 370 -8.69 4.97 28.15
CA GLU A 370 -9.43 6.21 27.98
C GLU A 370 -8.65 7.23 27.14
N HIS A 371 -9.40 7.95 26.32
CA HIS A 371 -8.89 8.93 25.39
C HIS A 371 -8.34 10.15 26.17
N ASP A 372 -7.09 10.07 26.64
CA ASP A 372 -6.43 11.20 27.29
C ASP A 372 -6.13 12.29 26.24
N ALA A 373 -7.08 13.22 26.12
CA ALA A 373 -6.98 14.38 25.24
C ALA A 373 -5.78 15.27 25.57
N GLN A 374 -5.23 15.22 26.79
CA GLN A 374 -4.04 15.98 27.19
C GLN A 374 -2.74 15.25 26.83
N ALA A 375 -2.71 13.91 26.92
CA ALA A 375 -1.55 13.11 26.54
C ALA A 375 -1.26 13.18 25.02
N GLN A 376 -2.29 13.32 24.17
CA GLN A 376 -2.09 13.43 22.72
C GLN A 376 -1.40 14.73 22.28
N VAL A 377 -1.51 15.81 23.07
CA VAL A 377 -0.86 17.10 22.77
C VAL A 377 0.57 17.14 23.29
N THR A 378 0.90 16.30 24.27
CA THR A 378 2.16 16.38 25.02
C THR A 378 3.06 15.20 24.71
N VAL A 379 3.60 15.14 23.49
CA VAL A 379 4.67 14.18 23.17
C VAL A 379 5.94 14.61 23.90
N THR A 380 6.19 14.05 25.09
CA THR A 380 7.52 14.16 25.70
C THR A 380 8.46 13.25 24.90
N PRO A 381 9.48 13.79 24.22
CA PRO A 381 10.39 12.96 23.45
C PRO A 381 11.04 11.94 24.37
N ILE A 382 10.99 10.67 23.98
CA ILE A 382 11.70 9.58 24.66
C ILE A 382 13.18 9.95 24.69
N LEU A 383 13.66 10.38 25.85
CA LEU A 383 15.06 10.69 26.05
C LEU A 383 15.86 9.40 25.82
N LYS A 384 16.62 9.37 24.72
CA LYS A 384 17.57 8.30 24.42
C LYS A 384 18.38 8.00 25.68
N ARG A 385 18.18 6.81 26.24
CA ARG A 385 18.98 6.29 27.35
C ARG A 385 20.43 6.23 26.87
N ARG A 386 21.22 7.24 27.23
CA ARG A 386 22.65 7.30 26.92
C ARG A 386 23.27 6.04 27.50
N ARG A 387 23.81 5.19 26.62
CA ARG A 387 24.54 3.97 26.99
C ARG A 387 25.63 4.41 27.97
N LYS A 388 25.52 4.03 29.26
CA LYS A 388 26.58 4.29 30.24
C LYS A 388 27.88 3.71 29.67
N GLN A 389 28.93 4.54 29.62
CA GLN A 389 30.27 4.10 29.29
C GLN A 389 30.60 2.87 30.13
N GLN A 390 31.10 1.83 29.46
CA GLN A 390 31.66 0.67 30.15
C GLN A 390 32.77 1.17 31.07
N VAL A 391 32.63 0.86 32.36
CA VAL A 391 33.69 1.03 33.34
C VAL A 391 34.86 0.15 32.87
N PRO A 392 36.09 0.69 32.75
CA PRO A 392 37.24 -0.11 32.38
C PRO A 392 37.44 -1.21 33.43
N HIS A 393 37.57 -2.44 32.95
CA HIS A 393 37.88 -3.60 33.77
C HIS A 393 39.33 -3.43 34.25
N GLU A 394 39.50 -2.94 35.48
CA GLU A 394 40.82 -2.98 36.14
C GLU A 394 41.25 -4.43 36.32
N GLY A 395 42.52 -4.66 36.02
CA GLY A 395 43.10 -5.96 35.80
C GLY A 395 43.25 -6.77 37.08
N GLN A 396 42.88 -8.03 37.00
CA GLN A 396 43.48 -9.06 37.84
C GLN A 396 44.72 -9.58 37.12
N GLY A 397 45.87 -9.24 37.67
CA GLY A 397 47.15 -9.84 37.33
C GLY A 397 48.10 -9.71 38.51
N SER A 398 48.77 -10.83 38.83
CA SER A 398 49.87 -11.00 39.79
C SER A 398 49.49 -10.91 41.28
N LEU A 399 49.90 -11.77 42.21
CA LEU A 399 50.62 -13.07 42.30
C LEU A 399 50.68 -13.34 43.83
N PHE A 400 50.86 -14.61 44.24
CA PHE A 400 51.01 -15.13 45.62
C PHE A 400 49.75 -15.48 46.40
#